data_AF-A0A961MPK7-F1
#
_entry.id   AF-A0A961MPK7-F1
#
_cell.length_a   1.000
_cell.length_b   1.000
_cell.length_c   1.000
_cell.angle_alpha   90.00
_cell.angle_beta   90.00
_cell.angle_gamma   90.00
#
_symmetry.space_group_name_H-M   'P 1'
#
loop_
_entity.id
_entity.type
_entity.pdbx_description
1 polymer ?
#
loop_
_entity_poly.entity_id
_entity_poly.type
_entity_poly.pdbx_seq_one_letter_code
_entity_poly.pdbx_strand_id
1 'polypeptide(L)' 'MTELTPREIVSELDRFIIGQAGAKRAVAVALRNRWRRKQLPDDIREEVYPKNILM' A
#
# COMPACT_ATOMS: atom_id res chain seq x y z
N MET A 1 -6.06 -10.62 1.35
CA MET A 1 -5.74 -9.18 1.30
C MET A 1 -6.55 -8.61 0.16
N THR A 2 -7.47 -7.71 0.47
CA THR A 2 -8.45 -7.18 -0.47
C THR A 2 -7.76 -6.59 -1.71
N GLU A 3 -8.36 -6.76 -2.89
CA GLU A 3 -7.82 -6.34 -4.19
C GLU A 3 -7.84 -4.81 -4.40
N LEU A 4 -8.02 -4.04 -3.32
CA LEU A 4 -8.17 -2.60 -3.37
C LEU A 4 -6.96 -1.94 -4.04
N THR A 5 -7.27 -1.03 -4.96
CA THR A 5 -6.33 -0.12 -5.57
C THR A 5 -5.91 0.95 -4.57
N PRO A 6 -4.75 1.62 -4.77
CA PRO A 6 -4.34 2.71 -3.89
C PRO A 6 -5.38 3.83 -3.76
N ARG A 7 -6.17 4.09 -4.80
CA ARG A 7 -7.24 5.10 -4.78
C ARG A 7 -8.39 4.70 -3.86
N GLU A 8 -8.82 3.45 -3.93
CA GLU A 8 -9.89 2.93 -3.05
C GLU A 8 -9.43 2.92 -1.59
N ILE A 9 -8.17 2.56 -1.32
CA ILE A 9 -7.62 2.62 0.05
C ILE A 9 -7.63 4.06 0.56
N VAL A 10 -7.19 5.04 -0.23
CA VAL A 10 -7.24 6.45 0.18
C VAL A 10 -8.68 6.90 0.42
N SER A 11 -9.61 6.53 -0.46
CA SER A 11 -11.03 6.87 -0.31
C SER A 11 -11.64 6.28 0.98
N GLU A 12 -11.23 5.07 1.37
CA GLU A 12 -11.66 4.49 2.65
C GLU A 12 -11.04 5.24 3.84
N LEU A 13 -9.77 5.63 3.76
CA LEU A 13 -9.10 6.42 4.80
C LEU A 13 -9.71 7.83 4.95
N ASP A 14 -10.19 8.43 3.86
CA ASP A 14 -10.84 9.74 3.86
C ASP A 14 -12.13 9.76 4.70
N ARG A 15 -12.77 8.61 4.92
CA ARG A 15 -13.98 8.49 5.75
C ARG A 15 -13.70 8.69 7.25
N PHE A 16 -12.47 8.47 7.68
CA PHE A 16 -12.09 8.45 9.11
C PHE A 16 -11.00 9.45 9.47
N ILE A 17 -10.20 9.89 8.50
CA ILE A 17 -9.05 10.77 8.70
C ILE A 17 -9.28 12.01 7.84
N ILE A 18 -9.22 13.21 8.40
CA ILE A 18 -9.33 14.46 7.62
C ILE A 18 -7.93 14.92 7.21
N GLY A 19 -7.77 15.32 5.94
CA GLY A 19 -6.50 15.84 5.41
C GLY A 19 -5.43 14.75 5.22
N GLN A 20 -4.15 15.10 5.43
CA GLN A 20 -3.01 14.17 5.38
C GLN A 20 -2.87 13.36 4.07
N ALA A 21 -3.17 13.98 2.93
CA ALA A 21 -3.17 13.31 1.62
C ALA A 21 -1.84 12.60 1.29
N GLY A 22 -0.71 13.20 1.67
CA GLY A 22 0.62 12.58 1.51
C GLY A 22 0.77 11.27 2.27
N ALA A 23 0.41 11.26 3.57
CA ALA A 23 0.49 10.08 4.42
C ALA A 23 -0.46 8.98 3.95
N LYS A 24 -1.72 9.32 3.63
CA LYS A 24 -2.70 8.34 3.11
C LYS A 24 -2.20 7.68 1.83
N ARG A 25 -1.65 8.47 0.91
CA ARG A 25 -1.07 7.95 -0.34
C ARG A 25 0.12 7.04 -0.06
N ALA A 26 1.02 7.43 0.84
CA ALA A 26 2.18 6.62 1.20
C ALA A 26 1.76 5.24 1.74
N VAL A 27 0.82 5.21 2.68
CA VAL A 27 0.29 3.98 3.27
C VAL A 27 -0.42 3.12 2.23
N ALA A 28 -1.26 3.72 1.38
CA ALA A 28 -1.97 3.01 0.32
C ALA A 28 -1.02 2.34 -0.69
N VAL A 29 0.06 3.03 -1.07
CA VAL A 29 1.09 2.49 -1.96
C VAL A 29 1.87 1.36 -1.29
N ALA A 30 2.27 1.53 -0.02
CA ALA A 30 2.97 0.48 0.71
C ALA A 30 2.13 -0.79 0.84
N LEU A 31 0.84 -0.66 1.12
CA LEU A 31 -0.09 -1.78 1.21
C LEU A 31 -0.27 -2.47 -0.15
N ARG A 32 -0.41 -1.69 -1.24
CA ARG A 32 -0.50 -2.23 -2.61
C ARG A 32 0.79 -2.93 -3.03
N ASN A 33 1.96 -2.43 -2.64
CA ASN A 33 3.23 -3.09 -2.94
C ASN A 33 3.35 -4.46 -2.25
N ARG A 34 2.79 -4.64 -1.05
CA ARG A 34 2.71 -5.96 -0.41
C ARG A 34 1.83 -6.92 -1.20
N TRP A 35 0.68 -6.44 -1.71
CA TRP A 35 -0.17 -7.25 -2.60
C TRP A 35 0.58 -7.61 -3.89
N ARG A 36 1.24 -6.64 -4.54
CA ARG A 36 2.03 -6.88 -5.76
C ARG A 36 3.14 -7.90 -5.53
N ARG A 37 3.85 -7.83 -4.40
CA ARG A 37 4.91 -8.79 -4.05
C ARG A 37 4.38 -10.24 -4.03
N LYS A 38 3.18 -10.46 -3.52
CA LYS A 38 2.55 -11.80 -3.49
C LYS A 38 2.26 -12.36 -4.89
N GLN A 39 2.15 -11.49 -5.89
CA GLN A 39 1.93 -11.89 -7.28
C GLN A 39 3.24 -12.10 -8.07
N LEU A 40 4.40 -11.79 -7.47
CA LEU A 40 5.70 -12.03 -8.12
C LEU A 40 6.05 -13.52 -8.08
N PRO A 41 6.82 -14.04 -9.06
CA PRO A 41 7.40 -15.38 -9.00
C PRO A 41 8.38 -15.50 -7.81
N ASP A 42 8.59 -16.73 -7.31
CA ASP A 42 9.27 -16.97 -6.02
C ASP A 42 10.73 -16.52 -5.98
N ASP A 43 11.43 -16.58 -7.13
CA ASP A 43 12.81 -16.14 -7.30
C ASP A 43 13.01 -14.65 -6.99
N ILE A 44 12.10 -13.79 -7.45
CA ILE A 44 12.17 -12.34 -7.26
C ILE A 44 11.45 -11.91 -5.97
N ARG A 45 10.49 -12.72 -5.49
CA ARG A 45 9.65 -12.38 -4.34
C ARG A 45 10.44 -12.15 -3.06
N GLU A 46 11.49 -12.94 -2.82
CA GLU A 46 12.35 -12.84 -1.63
C GLU A 46 13.26 -11.59 -1.67
N GLU A 47 13.62 -11.11 -2.86
CA GLU A 47 14.44 -9.91 -3.03
C GLU A 47 13.67 -8.59 -2.81
N VAL A 48 12.33 -8.66 -2.81
CA VAL A 48 11.47 -7.47 -2.69
C VAL A 48 11.11 -7.20 -1.22
N TYR A 49 11.84 -6.27 -0.60
CA TYR A 49 11.60 -5.84 0.76
C TYR A 49 10.39 -4.89 0.91
N PRO A 50 9.69 -4.92 2.07
CA PRO A 50 8.62 -3.97 2.37
C PRO A 50 9.12 -2.51 2.31
N LYS A 51 8.27 -1.61 1.79
CA LYS A 51 8.52 -0.16 1.82
C LYS A 51 8.01 0.40 3.15
N ASN A 52 8.89 0.42 4.14
CA ASN A 52 8.59 1.02 5.45
C ASN A 52 8.45 2.54 5.31
N ILE A 53 7.54 3.13 6.08
CA ILE A 53 7.23 4.56 6.06
C ILE A 53 7.65 5.14 7.40
N LEU A 54 8.42 6.21 7.36
CA LEU A 54 8.60 7.11 8.51
C LEU A 54 7.60 8.25 8.33
N MET A 55 6.75 8.47 9.33
CA MET A 55 5.67 9.47 9.31
C MET A 55 6.02 10.67 10.16
#